data_AF-A0A257HFR8-F1
#
_entry.id   AF-A0A257HFR8-F1
#
_cell.length_a   1.000
_cell.length_b   1.000
_cell.length_c   1.000
_cell.angle_alpha   90.00
_cell.angle_beta   90.00
_cell.angle_gamma   90.00
#
_symmetry.space_group_name_H-M   'P 1'
#
loop_
_entity.id
_entity.type
_entity.pdbx_description
1 polymer ?
#
loop_
_entity_poly.entity_id
_entity_poly.type
_entity_poly.pdbx_seq_one_letter_code
_entity_poly.pdbx_strand_id
1 'polypeptide(L)'
;MTSRRFRLASFNVENLYSRPNFWDPQRKTDQQIGNVFFDDKQEATLAKRIAEAAQSDEKCQLTALALLAANADILALQEVDSPEALRSFRESYLKKLEGPHVAEAMRKVIYAEPRPSAEEIRQAREIAIAAVNYRYLNVFDGNDRRGIDIGLLSRIGWQDIRSHADKTFADLDVWPEGLEQYREGPPDNPRFITKDDRIFRRDLVEADFNIDGRPFTLFCCHLKSMTGGRTATRAMRQAEVLAIRALIERRFRKHRGGAAGAMWAICGDFNDYYEVDGNPDLRDYMTGEDTPSAVTALISDGFAVNLMERRAPEDRWTTYHAPDDLYTQLDYILVSPRVAAANLDAVPEVIRMGQPYRAARYDGPRFPRIGWDRPKSSDHCPVVVELQLP
;
A
#
# COMPACT_ATOMS: atom_id res chain seq x y z
N MET A 1 11.38 -28.80 5.08
CA MET A 1 11.77 -28.32 3.75
C MET A 1 11.16 -26.95 3.54
N THR A 2 11.95 -25.88 3.44
CA THR A 2 11.45 -24.50 3.29
C THR A 2 10.70 -24.31 1.95
N SER A 3 9.77 -23.34 1.85
CA SER A 3 9.09 -23.03 0.55
C SER A 3 10.06 -22.42 -0.47
N ARG A 4 9.62 -22.21 -1.71
CA ARG A 4 10.23 -21.18 -2.57
C ARG A 4 10.23 -19.81 -1.92
N ARG A 5 11.13 -18.96 -2.40
CA ARG A 5 11.12 -17.53 -2.12
C ARG A 5 10.03 -16.85 -2.94
N PHE A 6 9.42 -15.82 -2.36
CA PHE A 6 8.45 -14.97 -3.03
C PHE A 6 8.64 -13.52 -2.60
N ARG A 7 8.31 -12.58 -3.49
CA ARG A 7 8.42 -11.14 -3.23
C ARG A 7 7.05 -10.57 -2.87
N LEU A 8 6.97 -9.92 -1.72
CA LEU A 8 5.78 -9.21 -1.24
C LEU A 8 6.05 -7.71 -1.30
N ALA A 9 5.13 -6.93 -1.85
CA ALA A 9 5.23 -5.48 -1.82
C ALA A 9 3.96 -4.78 -1.36
N SER A 10 4.14 -3.58 -0.81
CA SER A 10 3.07 -2.61 -0.57
C SER A 10 3.32 -1.34 -1.37
N PHE A 11 2.26 -0.75 -1.94
CA PHE A 11 2.37 0.53 -2.64
C PHE A 11 1.04 1.31 -2.66
N ASN A 12 1.04 2.52 -2.12
CA ASN A 12 -0.03 3.49 -2.34
C ASN A 12 0.11 4.10 -3.76
N VAL A 13 -0.88 3.86 -4.62
CA VAL A 13 -0.86 4.28 -6.04
C VAL A 13 -1.48 5.66 -6.28
N GLU A 14 -1.93 6.36 -5.24
CA GLU A 14 -2.49 7.71 -5.30
C GLU A 14 -3.71 7.85 -6.24
N ASN A 15 -4.55 6.82 -6.42
CA ASN A 15 -5.57 6.69 -7.48
C ASN A 15 -4.99 6.57 -8.89
N LEU A 16 -5.42 5.58 -9.66
CA LEU A 16 -4.93 5.32 -11.01
C LEU A 16 -5.52 6.30 -12.02
N TYR A 17 -6.80 6.65 -11.92
CA TYR A 17 -7.48 7.43 -12.97
C TYR A 17 -8.28 8.62 -12.47
N SER A 18 -8.89 8.52 -11.30
CA SER A 18 -9.86 9.49 -10.81
C SER A 18 -9.48 9.99 -9.43
N ARG A 19 -9.65 11.28 -9.15
CA ARG A 19 -9.82 11.73 -7.78
C ARG A 19 -11.29 12.04 -7.58
N PRO A 20 -11.93 11.55 -6.50
CA PRO A 20 -13.31 11.90 -6.21
C PRO A 20 -13.49 13.42 -6.18
N ASN A 21 -14.65 13.83 -6.69
CA ASN A 21 -15.10 15.22 -6.73
C ASN A 21 -15.27 15.77 -5.30
N PHE A 22 -14.25 16.46 -4.79
CA PHE A 22 -14.45 17.50 -3.81
C PHE A 22 -14.59 18.81 -4.58
N TRP A 23 -15.82 19.27 -4.73
CA TRP A 23 -16.08 20.67 -5.01
C TRP A 23 -16.51 21.31 -3.71
N ASP A 24 -15.57 21.90 -2.99
CA ASP A 24 -15.86 22.83 -1.91
C ASP A 24 -15.79 24.26 -2.47
N PRO A 25 -16.93 24.99 -2.56
CA PRO A 25 -16.95 26.39 -3.01
C PRO A 25 -16.04 27.31 -2.18
N GLN A 26 -15.70 26.92 -0.95
CA GLN A 26 -14.83 27.70 -0.06
C GLN A 26 -13.34 27.39 -0.27
N ARG A 27 -12.99 26.32 -0.99
CA ARG A 27 -11.60 25.96 -1.30
C ARG A 27 -11.27 26.36 -2.74
N LYS A 28 -10.56 27.48 -2.89
CA LYS A 28 -10.09 27.97 -4.20
C LYS A 28 -9.32 26.94 -5.03
N THR A 29 -8.60 26.03 -4.38
CA THR A 29 -7.87 24.95 -5.07
C THR A 29 -8.80 23.97 -5.79
N ASP A 30 -10.03 23.78 -5.30
CA ASP A 30 -11.01 22.88 -5.92
C ASP A 30 -11.63 23.50 -7.19
N GLN A 31 -11.48 24.82 -7.34
CA GLN A 31 -11.87 25.62 -8.51
C GLN A 31 -10.73 25.80 -9.52
N GLN A 32 -9.56 25.22 -9.26
CA GLN A 32 -8.34 25.45 -10.03
C GLN A 32 -7.88 24.17 -10.73
N ILE A 33 -7.58 24.26 -12.03
CA ILE A 33 -6.94 23.19 -12.80
C ILE A 33 -5.69 23.78 -13.46
N GLY A 34 -4.52 23.26 -13.07
CA GLY A 34 -3.26 23.92 -13.40
C GLY A 34 -3.23 25.32 -12.79
N ASN A 35 -3.12 26.36 -13.63
CA ASN A 35 -3.17 27.76 -13.20
C ASN A 35 -4.44 28.49 -13.67
N VAL A 36 -5.47 27.74 -14.09
CA VAL A 36 -6.74 28.27 -14.56
C VAL A 36 -7.79 28.07 -13.48
N PHE A 37 -8.53 29.14 -13.17
CA PHE A 37 -9.66 29.13 -12.25
C PHE A 37 -10.97 29.07 -13.03
N PHE A 38 -11.94 28.33 -12.50
CA PHE A 38 -13.25 28.15 -13.09
C PHE A 38 -14.32 28.67 -12.12
N ASP A 39 -15.12 29.63 -12.60
CA ASP A 39 -16.25 30.18 -11.83
C ASP A 39 -17.49 29.27 -11.93
N ASP A 40 -17.68 28.60 -13.07
CA ASP A 40 -18.77 27.64 -13.26
C ASP A 40 -18.38 26.23 -12.83
N LYS A 41 -19.23 25.62 -11.98
CA LYS A 41 -19.00 24.29 -11.42
C LYS A 41 -19.04 23.18 -12.48
N GLN A 42 -19.92 23.27 -13.47
CA GLN A 42 -20.06 22.22 -14.49
C GLN A 42 -18.85 22.23 -15.42
N GLU A 43 -18.42 23.42 -15.83
CA GLU A 43 -17.21 23.62 -16.62
C GLU A 43 -15.97 23.13 -15.87
N ALA A 44 -15.81 23.52 -14.59
CA ALA A 44 -14.72 23.05 -13.75
C ALA A 44 -14.71 21.52 -13.64
N THR A 45 -15.88 20.90 -13.46
CA THR A 45 -16.02 19.45 -13.36
C THR A 45 -15.61 18.76 -14.66
N LEU A 46 -16.03 19.29 -15.82
CA LEU A 46 -15.67 18.75 -17.12
C LEU A 46 -14.17 18.89 -17.40
N ALA A 47 -13.62 20.09 -17.17
CA ALA A 47 -12.21 20.38 -17.33
C ALA A 47 -11.35 19.48 -16.43
N LYS A 48 -11.80 19.22 -15.18
CA LYS A 48 -11.09 18.35 -14.24
C LYS A 48 -11.03 16.93 -14.75
N ARG A 49 -12.15 16.39 -15.25
CA ARG A 49 -12.19 15.05 -15.87
C ARG A 49 -11.24 14.92 -17.05
N ILE A 50 -11.18 15.92 -17.92
CA ILE A 50 -10.28 15.91 -19.08
C ILE A 50 -8.82 15.98 -18.62
N ALA A 51 -8.51 16.87 -17.68
CA ALA A 51 -7.16 17.02 -17.13
C ALA A 51 -6.68 15.75 -16.40
N GLU A 52 -7.55 15.14 -15.60
CA GLU A 52 -7.29 13.86 -14.93
C GLU A 52 -7.05 12.76 -15.96
N ALA A 53 -7.90 12.63 -16.99
CA ALA A 53 -7.70 11.66 -18.06
C ALA A 53 -6.34 11.87 -18.77
N ALA A 54 -5.97 13.10 -19.10
CA ALA A 54 -4.71 13.40 -19.77
C ALA A 54 -3.48 13.13 -18.86
N GLN A 55 -3.53 13.53 -17.59
CA GLN A 55 -2.43 13.31 -16.63
C GLN A 55 -2.33 11.85 -16.17
N SER A 56 -3.45 11.11 -16.19
CA SER A 56 -3.50 9.72 -15.76
C SER A 56 -2.59 8.83 -16.58
N ASP A 57 -2.38 9.11 -17.87
CA ASP A 57 -1.56 8.25 -18.72
C ASP A 57 -0.07 8.29 -18.32
N GLU A 58 0.51 9.48 -18.13
CA GLU A 58 1.90 9.60 -17.69
C GLU A 58 2.10 9.02 -16.30
N LYS A 59 1.18 9.33 -15.38
CA LYS A 59 1.19 8.77 -14.03
C LYS A 59 1.12 7.25 -14.08
N CYS A 60 0.13 6.68 -14.77
CA CYS A 60 -0.05 5.23 -14.88
C CYS A 60 1.18 4.54 -15.46
N GLN A 61 1.83 5.13 -16.47
CA GLN A 61 3.09 4.57 -17.00
C GLN A 61 4.19 4.55 -15.92
N LEU A 62 4.33 5.62 -15.14
CA LEU A 62 5.31 5.70 -14.04
C LEU A 62 4.97 4.75 -12.88
N THR A 63 3.69 4.65 -12.49
CA THR A 63 3.20 3.68 -11.50
C THR A 63 3.46 2.25 -11.97
N ALA A 64 3.24 1.94 -13.24
CA ALA A 64 3.50 0.63 -13.82
C ALA A 64 5.00 0.30 -13.85
N LEU A 65 5.88 1.28 -14.13
CA LEU A 65 7.33 1.12 -14.02
C LEU A 65 7.76 0.87 -12.56
N ALA A 66 7.14 1.55 -11.59
CA ALA A 66 7.41 1.33 -10.17
C ALA A 66 7.05 -0.10 -9.73
N LEU A 67 5.89 -0.61 -10.18
CA LEU A 67 5.46 -1.99 -9.92
C LEU A 67 6.33 -3.02 -10.65
N LEU A 68 6.76 -2.74 -11.88
CA LEU A 68 7.70 -3.58 -12.61
C LEU A 68 9.05 -3.67 -11.89
N ALA A 69 9.58 -2.53 -11.42
CA ALA A 69 10.82 -2.47 -10.66
C ALA A 69 10.71 -3.18 -9.31
N ALA A 70 9.55 -3.10 -8.65
CA ALA A 70 9.29 -3.88 -7.44
C ALA A 70 9.36 -5.39 -7.70
N ASN A 71 8.90 -5.83 -8.89
CA ASN A 71 8.89 -7.22 -9.34
C ASN A 71 8.34 -8.18 -8.28
N ALA A 72 7.23 -7.81 -7.63
CA ALA A 72 6.65 -8.60 -6.56
C ALA A 72 5.79 -9.75 -7.09
N ASP A 73 5.73 -10.86 -6.38
CA ASP A 73 4.75 -11.92 -6.63
C ASP A 73 3.36 -11.55 -6.10
N ILE A 74 3.31 -10.80 -4.98
CA ILE A 74 2.09 -10.33 -4.32
C ILE A 74 2.23 -8.83 -4.08
N LEU A 75 1.25 -8.04 -4.53
CA LEU A 75 1.19 -6.59 -4.43
C LEU A 75 -0.05 -6.16 -3.63
N ALA A 76 0.16 -5.61 -2.44
CA ALA A 76 -0.85 -4.88 -1.68
C ALA A 76 -0.89 -3.42 -2.12
N LEU A 77 -1.99 -2.98 -2.70
CA LEU A 77 -2.15 -1.62 -3.24
C LEU A 77 -3.12 -0.81 -2.38
N GLN A 78 -2.78 0.46 -2.15
CA GLN A 78 -3.64 1.42 -1.46
C GLN A 78 -4.05 2.54 -2.42
N GLU A 79 -5.22 3.13 -2.18
CA GLU A 79 -5.82 4.15 -3.05
C GLU A 79 -6.08 3.66 -4.47
N VAL A 80 -6.68 2.48 -4.58
CA VAL A 80 -7.18 1.96 -5.85
C VAL A 80 -8.62 2.42 -6.04
N ASP A 81 -8.92 3.03 -7.19
CA ASP A 81 -10.22 3.68 -7.45
C ASP A 81 -11.38 2.70 -7.46
N SER A 82 -11.18 1.57 -8.16
CA SER A 82 -12.20 0.53 -8.35
C SER A 82 -11.60 -0.75 -8.94
N PRO A 83 -12.33 -1.87 -8.90
CA PRO A 83 -11.94 -3.09 -9.61
C PRO A 83 -11.72 -2.89 -11.12
N GLU A 84 -12.54 -2.06 -11.79
CA GLU A 84 -12.47 -1.74 -13.21
C GLU A 84 -11.22 -0.90 -13.53
N ALA A 85 -10.92 0.10 -12.70
CA ALA A 85 -9.71 0.88 -12.80
C ALA A 85 -8.48 -0.02 -12.72
N LEU A 86 -8.38 -0.86 -11.69
CA LEU A 86 -7.23 -1.74 -11.53
C LEU A 86 -7.09 -2.74 -12.71
N ARG A 87 -8.22 -3.27 -13.22
CA ARG A 87 -8.24 -4.13 -14.42
C ARG A 87 -7.74 -3.38 -15.65
N SER A 88 -8.24 -2.17 -15.89
CA SER A 88 -7.81 -1.34 -17.03
C SER A 88 -6.32 -1.02 -16.93
N PHE A 89 -5.84 -0.69 -15.74
CA PHE A 89 -4.43 -0.39 -15.50
C PHE A 89 -3.53 -1.59 -15.79
N ARG A 90 -3.91 -2.78 -15.30
CA ARG A 90 -3.18 -4.02 -15.58
C ARG A 90 -3.07 -4.29 -17.08
N GLU A 91 -4.18 -4.23 -17.82
CA GLU A 91 -4.19 -4.57 -19.25
C GLU A 91 -3.48 -3.50 -20.11
N SER A 92 -3.68 -2.22 -19.77
CA SER A 92 -3.19 -1.11 -20.58
C SER A 92 -1.72 -0.76 -20.33
N TYR A 93 -1.20 -1.02 -19.12
CA TYR A 93 0.14 -0.61 -18.71
C TYR A 93 1.02 -1.78 -18.27
N LEU A 94 0.66 -2.51 -17.20
CA LEU A 94 1.52 -3.57 -16.64
C LEU A 94 1.85 -4.67 -17.66
N LYS A 95 0.83 -5.23 -18.31
CA LYS A 95 0.98 -6.32 -19.27
C LYS A 95 1.90 -5.98 -20.44
N LYS A 96 1.95 -4.71 -20.86
CA LYS A 96 2.84 -4.26 -21.95
C LYS A 96 4.31 -4.23 -21.50
N LEU A 97 4.56 -3.92 -20.24
CA LEU A 97 5.91 -3.89 -19.64
C LEU A 97 6.45 -5.28 -19.32
N GLU A 98 5.58 -6.27 -19.18
CA GLU A 98 5.94 -7.68 -18.97
C GLU A 98 6.44 -8.37 -20.26
N GLY A 99 5.96 -7.93 -21.43
CA GLY A 99 6.27 -8.52 -22.73
C GLY A 99 7.77 -8.70 -23.03
N PRO A 100 8.63 -7.70 -22.78
CA PRO A 100 10.08 -7.84 -22.92
C PRO A 100 10.70 -8.97 -22.08
N HIS A 101 10.25 -9.15 -20.83
CA HIS A 101 10.75 -10.23 -19.97
C HIS A 101 10.37 -11.61 -20.52
N VAL A 102 9.13 -11.76 -21.01
CA VAL A 102 8.69 -12.98 -21.67
C VAL A 102 9.50 -13.23 -22.94
N ALA A 103 9.74 -12.19 -23.75
CA ALA A 103 10.51 -12.29 -24.98
C ALA A 103 11.97 -12.71 -24.72
N GLU A 104 12.60 -12.15 -23.69
CA GLU A 104 13.97 -12.52 -23.29
C GLU A 104 14.04 -13.99 -22.83
N ALA A 105 13.13 -14.40 -21.94
CA ALA A 105 13.05 -15.79 -21.48
C ALA A 105 12.83 -16.76 -22.66
N MET A 106 11.90 -16.42 -23.55
CA MET A 106 11.60 -17.23 -24.73
C MET A 106 12.74 -17.26 -25.75
N ARG A 107 13.56 -16.21 -25.85
CA ARG A 107 14.72 -16.20 -26.75
C ARG A 107 15.69 -17.34 -26.42
N LYS A 108 15.96 -17.58 -25.13
CA LYS A 108 16.84 -18.68 -24.70
C LYS A 108 16.27 -20.06 -25.06
N VAL A 109 14.94 -20.22 -25.00
CA VAL A 109 14.26 -21.47 -25.32
C VAL A 109 14.21 -21.70 -26.83
N ILE A 110 13.74 -20.72 -27.60
CA ILE A 110 13.53 -20.85 -29.06
C ILE A 110 14.84 -21.18 -29.80
N TYR A 111 15.96 -20.65 -29.32
CA TYR A 111 17.29 -20.85 -29.90
C TYR A 111 18.16 -21.87 -29.14
N ALA A 112 17.57 -22.69 -28.27
CA ALA A 112 18.30 -23.76 -27.60
C ALA A 112 18.73 -24.87 -28.59
N GLU A 113 19.87 -25.50 -28.32
CA GLU A 113 20.35 -26.68 -29.04
C GLU A 113 20.47 -27.86 -28.06
N PRO A 114 19.87 -29.04 -28.36
CA PRO A 114 19.09 -29.33 -29.57
C PRO A 114 17.78 -28.53 -29.64
N ARG A 115 17.32 -28.22 -30.87
CA ARG A 115 16.07 -27.46 -31.09
C ARG A 115 14.90 -28.10 -30.33
N PRO A 116 14.19 -27.33 -29.47
CA PRO A 116 13.03 -27.84 -28.76
C PRO A 116 11.84 -28.07 -29.70
N SER A 117 10.98 -29.00 -29.32
CA SER A 117 9.69 -29.28 -29.95
C SER A 117 8.69 -28.11 -29.76
N ALA A 118 7.64 -28.11 -30.57
CA ALA A 118 6.56 -27.12 -30.46
C ALA A 118 5.86 -27.15 -29.09
N GLU A 119 5.76 -28.34 -28.47
CA GLU A 119 5.17 -28.51 -27.15
C GLU A 119 6.04 -27.87 -26.06
N GLU A 120 7.36 -28.13 -26.08
CA GLU A 120 8.32 -27.52 -25.15
C GLU A 120 8.32 -25.99 -25.26
N ILE A 121 8.25 -25.46 -26.49
CA ILE A 121 8.13 -24.00 -26.71
C ILE A 121 6.81 -23.45 -26.15
N ARG A 122 5.69 -24.17 -26.32
CA ARG A 122 4.39 -23.74 -25.78
C ARG A 122 4.41 -23.72 -24.26
N GLN A 123 4.88 -24.80 -23.64
CA GLN A 123 4.97 -24.92 -22.19
C GLN A 123 5.91 -23.87 -21.59
N ALA A 124 7.06 -23.64 -22.20
CA ALA A 124 7.99 -22.60 -21.77
C ALA A 124 7.37 -21.19 -21.85
N ARG A 125 6.57 -20.93 -22.88
CA ARG A 125 5.86 -19.66 -23.04
C ARG A 125 4.82 -19.45 -21.95
N GLU A 126 4.05 -20.48 -21.63
CA GLU A 126 3.07 -20.43 -20.54
C GLU A 126 3.75 -20.16 -19.19
N ILE A 127 4.88 -20.81 -18.92
CA ILE A 127 5.69 -20.57 -17.72
C ILE A 127 6.22 -19.14 -17.69
N ALA A 128 6.79 -18.65 -18.80
CA ALA A 128 7.35 -17.31 -18.89
C ALA A 128 6.28 -16.22 -18.68
N ILE A 129 5.08 -16.40 -19.25
CA ILE A 129 3.95 -15.48 -19.05
C ILE A 129 3.46 -15.56 -17.59
N ALA A 130 3.30 -16.76 -17.04
CA ALA A 130 2.84 -16.94 -15.65
C ALA A 130 3.81 -16.34 -14.63
N ALA A 131 5.11 -16.30 -14.94
CA ALA A 131 6.14 -15.73 -14.07
C ALA A 131 6.04 -14.20 -13.91
N VAL A 132 5.38 -13.50 -14.85
CA VAL A 132 5.30 -12.03 -14.85
C VAL A 132 3.88 -11.50 -14.69
N ASN A 133 2.89 -12.24 -15.18
CA ASN A 133 1.50 -11.78 -15.27
C ASN A 133 0.77 -11.82 -13.91
N TYR A 134 0.26 -10.67 -13.47
CA TYR A 134 -0.67 -10.55 -12.34
C TYR A 134 -2.07 -11.08 -12.68
N ARG A 135 -2.18 -12.41 -12.74
CA ARG A 135 -3.41 -13.11 -13.11
C ARG A 135 -4.56 -12.85 -12.11
N TYR A 136 -4.23 -12.70 -10.83
CA TYR A 136 -5.21 -12.53 -9.77
C TYR A 136 -5.31 -11.06 -9.37
N LEU A 137 -6.53 -10.54 -9.32
CA LEU A 137 -6.85 -9.15 -9.02
C LEU A 137 -8.12 -9.07 -8.19
N ASN A 138 -8.09 -8.30 -7.10
CA ASN A 138 -9.28 -7.97 -6.31
C ASN A 138 -9.21 -6.54 -5.76
N VAL A 139 -10.37 -5.91 -5.62
CA VAL A 139 -10.58 -4.65 -4.89
C VAL A 139 -11.92 -4.79 -4.17
N PHE A 140 -12.00 -4.45 -2.90
CA PHE A 140 -13.27 -4.37 -2.16
C PHE A 140 -13.65 -2.92 -1.94
N ASP A 141 -14.94 -2.62 -1.98
CA ASP A 141 -15.45 -1.32 -1.55
C ASP A 141 -15.23 -1.17 -0.03
N GLY A 142 -14.42 -0.18 0.35
CA GLY A 142 -14.13 0.16 1.73
C GLY A 142 -15.06 1.23 2.30
N ASN A 143 -14.68 1.78 3.44
CA ASN A 143 -15.44 2.81 4.14
C ASN A 143 -15.06 4.25 3.75
N ASP A 144 -14.11 4.43 2.83
CA ASP A 144 -13.71 5.75 2.40
C ASP A 144 -14.68 6.30 1.35
N ARG A 145 -15.38 7.39 1.68
CA ARG A 145 -16.35 8.05 0.78
C ARG A 145 -15.71 8.59 -0.49
N ARG A 146 -14.39 8.59 -0.57
CA ARG A 146 -13.58 8.98 -1.72
C ARG A 146 -13.44 7.89 -2.78
N GLY A 147 -13.74 6.64 -2.48
CA GLY A 147 -13.42 5.52 -3.37
C GLY A 147 -11.90 5.32 -3.48
N ILE A 148 -11.22 5.31 -2.33
CA ILE A 148 -9.77 5.01 -2.25
C ILE A 148 -9.55 3.67 -1.55
N ASP A 149 -9.80 2.62 -2.29
CA ASP A 149 -9.89 1.26 -1.74
C ASP A 149 -8.55 0.52 -1.74
N ILE A 150 -8.58 -0.67 -1.15
CA ILE A 150 -7.43 -1.56 -1.06
C ILE A 150 -7.52 -2.57 -2.21
N GLY A 151 -6.50 -2.58 -3.05
CA GLY A 151 -6.35 -3.54 -4.13
C GLY A 151 -5.33 -4.62 -3.81
N LEU A 152 -5.50 -5.78 -4.43
CA LEU A 152 -4.54 -6.88 -4.42
C LEU A 152 -4.28 -7.31 -5.87
N LEU A 153 -3.02 -7.26 -6.29
CA LEU A 153 -2.54 -7.92 -7.51
C LEU A 153 -1.62 -9.07 -7.12
N SER A 154 -1.77 -10.23 -7.76
CA SER A 154 -0.91 -11.38 -7.45
C SER A 154 -0.65 -12.26 -8.66
N ARG A 155 0.58 -12.77 -8.75
CA ARG A 155 0.99 -13.87 -9.64
C ARG A 155 0.64 -15.23 -9.01
N ILE A 156 0.53 -15.25 -7.68
CA ILE A 156 0.20 -16.44 -6.88
C ILE A 156 -1.30 -16.43 -6.56
N GLY A 157 -1.99 -17.54 -6.81
CA GLY A 157 -3.39 -17.65 -6.45
C GLY A 157 -3.59 -17.68 -4.93
N TRP A 158 -4.52 -16.87 -4.43
CA TRP A 158 -5.04 -17.01 -3.07
C TRP A 158 -6.10 -18.12 -3.01
N GLN A 159 -6.21 -18.74 -1.84
CA GLN A 159 -7.23 -19.71 -1.48
C GLN A 159 -8.53 -19.03 -1.07
N ASP A 160 -8.42 -17.89 -0.38
CA ASP A 160 -9.55 -17.13 0.13
C ASP A 160 -9.18 -15.64 0.26
N ILE A 161 -10.15 -14.75 0.14
CA ILE A 161 -9.96 -13.31 0.29
C ILE A 161 -11.23 -12.67 0.87
N ARG A 162 -11.08 -11.79 1.86
CA ARG A 162 -12.19 -11.17 2.59
C ARG A 162 -11.90 -9.73 2.97
N SER A 163 -12.96 -8.93 3.06
CA SER A 163 -12.96 -7.58 3.62
C SER A 163 -13.34 -7.63 5.10
N HIS A 164 -12.83 -6.68 5.89
CA HIS A 164 -13.24 -6.45 7.28
C HIS A 164 -13.85 -5.06 7.48
N ALA A 165 -14.24 -4.37 6.40
CA ALA A 165 -14.84 -3.04 6.43
C ALA A 165 -16.14 -2.98 7.26
N ASP A 166 -16.82 -4.12 7.44
CA ASP A 166 -18.06 -4.23 8.21
C ASP A 166 -17.85 -4.18 9.73
N LYS A 167 -16.63 -4.46 10.22
CA LYS A 167 -16.35 -4.63 11.66
C LYS A 167 -16.56 -3.32 12.42
N THR A 168 -17.22 -3.42 13.56
CA THR A 168 -17.43 -2.30 14.50
C THR A 168 -16.44 -2.33 15.66
N PHE A 169 -16.37 -1.23 16.42
CA PHE A 169 -15.61 -1.20 17.67
C PHE A 169 -16.11 -2.25 18.67
N ALA A 170 -17.44 -2.45 18.76
CA ALA A 170 -18.07 -3.46 19.60
C ALA A 170 -17.70 -4.88 19.18
N ASP A 171 -17.71 -5.18 17.88
CA ASP A 171 -17.35 -6.53 17.38
C ASP A 171 -15.96 -6.95 17.82
N LEU A 172 -15.01 -6.01 17.82
CA LEU A 172 -13.61 -6.26 18.11
C LEU A 172 -13.21 -6.01 19.56
N ASP A 173 -14.09 -5.44 20.37
CA ASP A 173 -13.82 -5.00 21.75
C ASP A 173 -12.62 -4.05 21.81
N VAL A 174 -12.61 -3.04 20.94
CA VAL A 174 -11.54 -2.05 20.84
C VAL A 174 -12.09 -0.66 21.14
N TRP A 175 -11.52 0.02 22.14
CA TRP A 175 -11.88 1.39 22.49
C TRP A 175 -10.70 2.11 23.18
N PRO A 176 -9.68 2.58 22.43
CA PRO A 176 -8.52 3.24 23.01
C PRO A 176 -8.87 4.60 23.64
N GLU A 177 -8.00 5.06 24.54
CA GLU A 177 -8.08 6.38 25.17
C GLU A 177 -8.13 7.51 24.13
N GLY A 178 -8.96 8.52 24.39
CA GLY A 178 -9.16 9.69 23.53
C GLY A 178 -10.19 9.48 22.43
N LEU A 179 -10.65 8.25 22.18
CA LEU A 179 -11.66 7.97 21.15
C LEU A 179 -13.02 8.57 21.50
N GLU A 180 -13.36 8.71 22.78
CA GLU A 180 -14.56 9.40 23.26
C GLU A 180 -14.61 10.89 22.88
N GLN A 181 -13.43 11.50 22.65
CA GLN A 181 -13.30 12.88 22.19
C GLN A 181 -13.17 12.99 20.67
N TYR A 182 -12.99 11.86 19.97
CA TYR A 182 -12.86 11.86 18.53
C TYR A 182 -14.19 12.27 17.86
N ARG A 183 -14.06 13.03 16.78
CA ARG A 183 -15.18 13.53 15.98
C ARG A 183 -14.95 13.23 14.51
N GLU A 184 -16.02 12.90 13.81
CA GLU A 184 -16.00 12.73 12.37
C GLU A 184 -17.18 13.39 11.68
N GLY A 185 -17.04 13.61 10.38
CA GLY A 185 -18.04 14.32 9.59
C GLY A 185 -17.54 15.69 9.15
N PRO A 186 -18.42 16.49 8.53
CA PRO A 186 -18.04 17.78 7.99
C PRO A 186 -17.75 18.80 9.12
N PRO A 187 -16.91 19.82 8.89
CA PRO A 187 -16.46 20.73 9.93
C PRO A 187 -17.57 21.50 10.66
N ASP A 188 -18.68 21.75 9.96
CA ASP A 188 -19.86 22.47 10.44
C ASP A 188 -20.83 21.59 11.26
N ASN A 189 -20.74 20.25 11.13
CA ASN A 189 -21.56 19.33 11.88
C ASN A 189 -20.82 18.01 12.22
N PRO A 190 -19.76 18.08 13.04
CA PRO A 190 -19.04 16.89 13.48
C PRO A 190 -19.89 16.05 14.44
N ARG A 191 -19.85 14.73 14.30
CA ARG A 191 -20.49 13.79 15.22
C ARG A 191 -19.47 13.03 16.06
N PHE A 192 -19.91 12.59 17.24
CA PHE A 192 -19.20 11.61 18.04
C PHE A 192 -19.29 10.21 17.39
N ILE A 193 -18.29 9.40 17.67
CA ILE A 193 -18.27 7.97 17.33
C ILE A 193 -18.84 7.16 18.50
N THR A 194 -19.58 6.10 18.19
CA THR A 194 -20.12 5.13 19.15
C THR A 194 -19.51 3.75 18.94
N LYS A 195 -19.75 2.82 19.87
CA LYS A 195 -19.23 1.45 19.76
C LYS A 195 -19.80 0.66 18.57
N ASP A 196 -20.97 1.06 18.07
CA ASP A 196 -21.64 0.40 16.94
C ASP A 196 -21.16 0.94 15.58
N ASP A 197 -20.34 2.00 15.58
CA ASP A 197 -19.71 2.48 14.36
C ASP A 197 -18.67 1.49 13.85
N ARG A 198 -18.48 1.45 12.53
CA ARG A 198 -17.39 0.69 11.88
C ARG A 198 -16.04 1.10 12.49
N ILE A 199 -15.04 0.23 12.53
CA ILE A 199 -13.73 0.61 13.09
C ILE A 199 -12.78 1.12 11.99
N PHE A 200 -12.71 0.41 10.87
CA PHE A 200 -11.86 0.79 9.74
C PHE A 200 -12.48 1.95 8.96
N ARG A 201 -11.71 3.01 8.72
CA ARG A 201 -12.14 4.15 7.89
C ARG A 201 -11.94 3.90 6.39
N ARG A 202 -11.10 2.93 6.03
CA ARG A 202 -11.01 2.34 4.69
C ARG A 202 -11.40 0.87 4.76
N ASP A 203 -10.44 -0.05 4.71
CA ASP A 203 -10.68 -1.48 4.90
C ASP A 203 -9.43 -2.13 5.54
N LEU A 204 -9.59 -3.36 6.00
CA LEU A 204 -8.52 -4.33 6.19
C LEU A 204 -8.84 -5.54 5.32
N VAL A 205 -8.10 -5.73 4.24
CA VAL A 205 -8.28 -6.88 3.34
C VAL A 205 -7.41 -8.02 3.83
N GLU A 206 -8.00 -9.20 4.02
CA GLU A 206 -7.30 -10.41 4.42
C GLU A 206 -7.30 -11.42 3.27
N ALA A 207 -6.13 -11.91 2.88
CA ALA A 207 -5.96 -12.89 1.81
C ALA A 207 -5.13 -14.09 2.28
N ASP A 208 -5.64 -15.30 2.02
CA ASP A 208 -4.99 -16.55 2.38
C ASP A 208 -4.29 -17.15 1.16
N PHE A 209 -3.01 -17.44 1.30
CA PHE A 209 -2.19 -18.05 0.26
C PHE A 209 -1.70 -19.43 0.69
N ASN A 210 -1.43 -20.25 -0.31
CA ASN A 210 -0.64 -21.46 -0.15
C ASN A 210 0.62 -21.33 -0.99
N ILE A 211 1.77 -21.16 -0.32
CA ILE A 211 3.08 -21.04 -0.95
C ILE A 211 3.81 -22.38 -0.79
N ASP A 212 3.81 -23.19 -1.83
CA ASP A 212 4.44 -24.52 -1.88
C ASP A 212 4.03 -25.45 -0.71
N GLY A 213 2.73 -25.53 -0.45
CA GLY A 213 2.16 -26.36 0.62
C GLY A 213 2.10 -25.68 1.98
N ARG A 214 2.49 -24.40 2.09
CA ARG A 214 2.55 -23.67 3.37
C ARG A 214 1.54 -22.53 3.41
N PRO A 215 0.70 -22.44 4.46
CA PRO A 215 -0.28 -21.36 4.59
C PRO A 215 0.43 -20.03 4.89
N PHE A 216 -0.03 -18.95 4.27
CA PHE A 216 0.41 -17.60 4.56
C PHE A 216 -0.79 -16.65 4.49
N THR A 217 -1.03 -15.86 5.53
CA THR A 217 -2.12 -14.87 5.54
C THR A 217 -1.55 -13.46 5.41
N LEU A 218 -2.01 -12.72 4.41
CA LEU A 218 -1.70 -11.32 4.21
C LEU A 218 -2.86 -10.45 4.72
N PHE A 219 -2.53 -9.39 5.47
CA PHE A 219 -3.46 -8.34 5.88
C PHE A 219 -3.03 -7.03 5.23
N CYS A 220 -3.85 -6.47 4.35
CA CYS A 220 -3.60 -5.21 3.66
C CYS A 220 -4.44 -4.10 4.30
N CYS A 221 -3.83 -2.98 4.66
CA CYS A 221 -4.52 -1.86 5.30
C CYS A 221 -4.20 -0.52 4.63
N HIS A 222 -5.05 0.47 4.92
CA HIS A 222 -4.78 1.88 4.68
C HIS A 222 -5.38 2.65 5.86
N LEU A 223 -4.55 2.98 6.86
CA LEU A 223 -5.02 3.58 8.11
C LEU A 223 -5.38 5.05 7.93
N LYS A 224 -6.25 5.59 8.78
CA LYS A 224 -6.74 6.97 8.78
C LYS A 224 -5.61 7.99 8.57
N SER A 225 -5.79 8.90 7.60
CA SER A 225 -4.80 9.94 7.30
C SER A 225 -4.55 10.90 8.46
N MET A 226 -3.34 11.48 8.50
CA MET A 226 -2.94 12.54 9.44
C MET A 226 -3.55 13.93 9.13
N THR A 227 -4.45 14.04 8.15
CA THR A 227 -5.05 15.32 7.76
C THR A 227 -5.70 16.01 8.96
N GLY A 228 -5.30 17.25 9.25
CA GLY A 228 -5.75 18.01 10.42
C GLY A 228 -4.82 17.90 11.64
N GLY A 229 -3.68 17.21 11.51
CA GLY A 229 -2.73 16.99 12.58
C GLY A 229 -2.62 15.52 12.95
N ARG A 230 -1.42 15.14 13.38
CA ARG A 230 -1.09 13.80 13.82
C ARG A 230 -1.84 13.44 15.11
N THR A 231 -1.88 14.35 16.09
CA THR A 231 -2.59 14.20 17.36
C THR A 231 -4.09 14.08 17.16
N ALA A 232 -4.70 14.94 16.35
CA ALA A 232 -6.13 14.96 16.10
C ALA A 232 -6.68 13.62 15.55
N THR A 233 -5.87 12.90 14.79
CA THR A 233 -6.25 11.65 14.12
C THR A 233 -5.69 10.40 14.79
N ARG A 234 -4.83 10.58 15.81
CA ARG A 234 -4.11 9.49 16.48
C ARG A 234 -5.04 8.45 17.10
N ALA A 235 -6.07 8.86 17.84
CA ALA A 235 -6.97 7.94 18.52
C ALA A 235 -7.67 6.95 17.56
N MET A 236 -8.05 7.44 16.37
CA MET A 236 -8.61 6.59 15.32
C MET A 236 -7.58 5.62 14.75
N ARG A 237 -6.38 6.10 14.39
CA ARG A 237 -5.29 5.23 13.92
C ARG A 237 -4.93 4.16 14.94
N GLN A 238 -4.88 4.53 16.23
CA GLN A 238 -4.66 3.60 17.34
C GLN A 238 -5.74 2.51 17.38
N ALA A 239 -7.02 2.88 17.18
CA ALA A 239 -8.11 1.91 17.16
C ALA A 239 -8.00 0.95 15.98
N GLU A 240 -7.69 1.45 14.77
CA GLU A 240 -7.50 0.60 13.59
C GLU A 240 -6.32 -0.36 13.76
N VAL A 241 -5.21 0.09 14.34
CA VAL A 241 -4.06 -0.76 14.66
C VAL A 241 -4.41 -1.87 15.67
N LEU A 242 -5.13 -1.52 16.74
CA LEU A 242 -5.60 -2.49 17.74
C LEU A 242 -6.63 -3.46 17.14
N ALA A 243 -7.46 -3.02 16.20
CA ALA A 243 -8.40 -3.86 15.48
C ALA A 243 -7.68 -4.92 14.62
N ILE A 244 -6.63 -4.53 13.90
CA ILE A 244 -5.78 -5.45 13.13
C ILE A 244 -5.19 -6.51 14.06
N ARG A 245 -4.60 -6.09 15.18
CA ARG A 245 -4.05 -6.99 16.19
C ARG A 245 -5.11 -7.96 16.71
N ALA A 246 -6.27 -7.47 17.11
CA ALA A 246 -7.36 -8.29 17.64
C ALA A 246 -7.85 -9.33 16.62
N LEU A 247 -7.96 -8.96 15.34
CA LEU A 247 -8.34 -9.88 14.26
C LEU A 247 -7.30 -10.99 14.06
N ILE A 248 -6.01 -10.65 14.05
CA ILE A 248 -4.91 -11.63 13.94
C ILE A 248 -4.89 -12.58 15.13
N GLU A 249 -5.00 -12.06 16.36
CA GLU A 249 -5.05 -12.87 17.58
C GLU A 249 -6.26 -13.81 17.59
N ARG A 250 -7.44 -13.32 17.19
CA ARG A 250 -8.66 -14.14 17.05
C ARG A 250 -8.48 -15.23 16.00
N ARG A 251 -7.92 -14.90 14.83
CA ARG A 251 -7.67 -15.83 13.72
C ARG A 251 -6.75 -16.97 14.15
N PHE A 252 -5.66 -16.65 14.83
CA PHE A 252 -4.62 -17.63 15.19
C PHE A 252 -4.72 -18.15 16.63
N ARG A 253 -5.84 -17.91 17.33
CA ARG A 253 -6.05 -18.37 18.72
C ARG A 253 -5.81 -19.87 18.92
N LYS A 254 -6.20 -20.69 17.93
CA LYS A 254 -6.05 -22.15 17.95
C LYS A 254 -4.78 -22.64 17.26
N HIS A 255 -3.99 -21.75 16.67
CA HIS A 255 -2.73 -22.10 16.02
C HIS A 255 -1.69 -22.48 17.07
N ARG A 256 -0.85 -23.49 16.80
CA ARG A 256 0.24 -23.87 17.70
C ARG A 256 1.24 -22.70 17.78
N GLY A 257 1.46 -22.16 18.99
CA GLY A 257 2.27 -20.96 19.18
C GLY A 257 1.53 -19.65 18.93
N GLY A 258 0.20 -19.68 18.81
CA GLY A 258 -0.66 -18.50 18.64
C GLY A 258 -0.33 -17.70 17.38
N ALA A 259 -0.62 -16.40 17.42
CA ALA A 259 -0.28 -15.46 16.34
C ALA A 259 1.23 -15.42 16.07
N ALA A 260 2.07 -15.46 17.11
CA ALA A 260 3.53 -15.40 16.96
C ALA A 260 4.10 -16.60 16.17
N GLY A 261 3.48 -17.79 16.30
CA GLY A 261 3.87 -19.02 15.61
C GLY A 261 3.30 -19.17 14.20
N ALA A 262 2.31 -18.36 13.81
CA ALA A 262 1.67 -18.41 12.51
C ALA A 262 2.46 -17.64 11.44
N MET A 263 2.18 -17.88 10.15
CA MET A 263 2.82 -17.21 9.03
C MET A 263 1.89 -16.14 8.46
N TRP A 264 2.13 -14.88 8.81
CA TRP A 264 1.35 -13.76 8.32
C TRP A 264 2.20 -12.50 8.16
N ALA A 265 1.68 -11.54 7.38
CA ALA A 265 2.21 -10.19 7.26
C ALA A 265 1.07 -9.16 7.27
N ILE A 266 1.36 -7.96 7.76
CA ILE A 266 0.54 -6.76 7.63
C ILE A 266 1.26 -5.82 6.66
N CYS A 267 0.58 -5.39 5.61
CA CYS A 267 1.13 -4.49 4.60
C CYS A 267 0.20 -3.29 4.40
N GLY A 268 0.77 -2.14 4.08
CA GLY A 268 -0.05 -0.99 3.71
C GLY A 268 0.59 0.36 4.02
N ASP A 269 -0.17 1.39 3.67
CA ASP A 269 0.04 2.76 4.14
C ASP A 269 -0.58 2.91 5.53
N PHE A 270 0.27 2.98 6.54
CA PHE A 270 -0.13 3.11 7.93
C PHE A 270 -0.49 4.56 8.29
N ASN A 271 -0.25 5.52 7.39
CA ASN A 271 -0.44 6.94 7.64
C ASN A 271 0.13 7.37 9.01
N ASP A 272 1.18 6.71 9.46
CA ASP A 272 1.82 6.93 10.74
C ASP A 272 3.25 6.41 10.70
N TYR A 273 4.08 6.93 11.58
CA TYR A 273 5.49 6.56 11.70
C TYR A 273 5.88 6.60 13.17
N TYR A 274 6.77 5.71 13.61
CA TYR A 274 7.22 5.63 15.00
C TYR A 274 8.63 6.19 15.23
N GLU A 275 9.30 6.62 14.16
CA GLU A 275 10.58 7.32 14.20
C GLU A 275 10.73 8.22 12.96
N VAL A 276 11.70 9.13 13.02
CA VAL A 276 12.25 9.87 11.87
C VAL A 276 13.76 9.77 11.94
N ASP A 277 14.40 9.17 10.94
CA ASP A 277 15.86 9.00 10.89
C ASP A 277 16.46 8.38 12.19
N GLY A 278 15.75 7.43 12.82
CA GLY A 278 16.20 6.80 14.06
C GLY A 278 15.71 7.47 15.34
N ASN A 279 15.10 8.66 15.23
CA ASN A 279 14.64 9.45 16.36
C ASN A 279 13.16 9.17 16.69
N PRO A 280 12.83 8.65 17.88
CA PRO A 280 11.45 8.43 18.32
C PRO A 280 10.79 9.65 18.98
N ASP A 281 11.46 10.81 19.09
CA ASP A 281 10.85 12.07 19.54
C ASP A 281 9.92 12.61 18.42
N LEU A 282 8.64 12.23 18.50
CA LEU A 282 7.63 12.57 17.50
C LEU A 282 6.71 13.67 17.98
N ARG A 283 6.55 14.68 17.13
CA ARG A 283 5.73 15.86 17.40
C ARG A 283 4.66 16.06 16.36
N ASP A 284 3.57 16.67 16.78
CA ASP A 284 2.52 17.09 15.86
C ASP A 284 3.03 18.28 15.04
N TYR A 285 2.93 18.19 13.71
CA TYR A 285 3.42 19.23 12.82
C TYR A 285 2.56 20.51 12.83
N MET A 286 1.34 20.45 13.36
CA MET A 286 0.45 21.61 13.51
C MET A 286 0.61 22.27 14.89
N THR A 287 0.79 21.50 15.97
CA THR A 287 0.81 22.03 17.35
C THR A 287 2.18 22.02 18.01
N GLY A 288 3.13 21.19 17.54
CA GLY A 288 4.44 20.99 18.14
C GLY A 288 4.45 20.09 19.39
N GLU A 289 3.29 19.57 19.79
CA GLU A 289 3.13 18.73 20.98
C GLU A 289 3.59 17.28 20.75
N ASP A 290 4.06 16.63 21.80
CA ASP A 290 4.44 15.20 21.78
C ASP A 290 3.26 14.33 21.34
N THR A 291 3.50 13.45 20.37
CA THR A 291 2.43 12.62 19.79
C THR A 291 2.94 11.20 19.45
N PRO A 292 2.79 10.25 20.40
CA PRO A 292 3.33 8.91 20.22
C PRO A 292 2.66 8.19 19.04
N SER A 293 3.37 7.29 18.39
CA SER A 293 2.83 6.55 17.25
C SER A 293 1.80 5.50 17.64
N ALA A 294 0.74 5.38 16.85
CA ALA A 294 -0.22 4.29 16.91
C ALA A 294 0.40 2.95 16.50
N VAL A 295 1.40 2.97 15.60
CA VAL A 295 2.10 1.76 15.11
C VAL A 295 2.77 0.98 16.24
N THR A 296 3.16 1.66 17.32
CA THR A 296 3.80 1.04 18.50
C THR A 296 2.99 -0.11 19.09
N ALA A 297 1.66 -0.10 18.96
CA ALA A 297 0.79 -1.19 19.44
C ALA A 297 0.95 -2.52 18.68
N LEU A 298 1.59 -2.52 17.50
CA LEU A 298 1.93 -3.73 16.76
C LEU A 298 3.38 -4.19 16.94
N ILE A 299 4.29 -3.31 17.37
CA ILE A 299 5.73 -3.60 17.32
C ILE A 299 6.41 -3.61 18.70
N SER A 300 5.93 -2.82 19.66
CA SER A 300 6.65 -2.55 20.92
C SER A 300 6.79 -3.77 21.83
N ASP A 301 5.85 -4.71 21.78
CA ASP A 301 5.85 -5.94 22.58
C ASP A 301 6.26 -7.18 21.78
N GLY A 302 6.80 -6.99 20.57
CA GLY A 302 7.21 -8.07 19.67
C GLY A 302 6.06 -8.81 18.99
N PHE A 303 4.85 -8.23 18.96
CA PHE A 303 3.70 -8.82 18.25
C PHE A 303 3.98 -8.98 16.74
N ALA A 304 4.56 -7.96 16.10
CA ALA A 304 5.01 -7.96 14.71
C ALA A 304 6.44 -7.38 14.61
N VAL A 305 7.16 -7.72 13.56
CA VAL A 305 8.54 -7.26 13.32
C VAL A 305 8.57 -6.35 12.09
N ASN A 306 9.09 -5.13 12.25
CA ASN A 306 9.39 -4.25 11.12
C ASN A 306 10.77 -4.61 10.53
N LEU A 307 10.78 -5.28 9.39
CA LEU A 307 12.05 -5.66 8.74
C LEU A 307 12.84 -4.44 8.24
N MET A 308 12.20 -3.27 8.10
CA MET A 308 12.84 -2.03 7.66
C MET A 308 13.90 -1.53 8.65
N GLU A 309 13.83 -1.94 9.92
CA GLU A 309 14.85 -1.60 10.94
C GLU A 309 16.24 -2.14 10.59
N ARG A 310 16.33 -3.10 9.65
CA ARG A 310 17.59 -3.64 9.14
C ARG A 310 18.31 -2.69 8.17
N ARG A 311 17.64 -1.62 7.72
CA ARG A 311 18.26 -0.54 6.92
C ARG A 311 18.77 0.57 7.83
N ALA A 312 19.70 1.37 7.33
CA ALA A 312 20.15 2.60 8.00
C ALA A 312 18.94 3.53 8.23
N PRO A 313 18.81 4.18 9.40
CA PRO A 313 17.63 4.96 9.75
C PRO A 313 17.20 6.01 8.71
N GLU A 314 18.16 6.76 8.17
CA GLU A 314 17.98 7.77 7.13
C GLU A 314 17.51 7.22 5.78
N ASP A 315 17.59 5.90 5.59
CA ASP A 315 17.21 5.19 4.38
C ASP A 315 15.85 4.46 4.55
N ARG A 316 15.15 4.61 5.68
CA ARG A 316 13.87 3.89 5.91
C ARG A 316 12.64 4.58 5.32
N TRP A 317 12.77 5.83 4.87
CA TRP A 317 11.64 6.64 4.42
C TRP A 317 10.97 6.08 3.15
N THR A 318 9.65 6.20 3.09
CA THR A 318 8.83 5.80 1.93
C THR A 318 8.05 6.98 1.36
N THR A 319 7.99 8.10 2.09
CA THR A 319 7.32 9.34 1.68
C THR A 319 8.17 10.57 1.99
N TYR A 320 7.93 11.65 1.26
CA TYR A 320 8.51 12.97 1.52
C TYR A 320 7.44 14.07 1.62
N HIS A 321 7.31 14.65 2.82
CA HIS A 321 6.43 15.78 3.12
C HIS A 321 7.21 17.10 2.99
N ALA A 322 7.05 17.76 1.84
CA ALA A 322 7.80 18.97 1.51
C ALA A 322 7.59 20.18 2.44
N PRO A 323 6.37 20.47 2.96
CA PRO A 323 6.17 21.62 3.84
C PRO A 323 7.05 21.61 5.10
N ASP A 324 7.30 20.42 5.67
CA ASP A 324 8.06 20.25 6.90
C ASP A 324 9.45 19.63 6.65
N ASP A 325 9.87 19.51 5.39
CA ASP A 325 11.09 18.80 4.96
C ASP A 325 11.26 17.41 5.62
N LEU A 326 10.17 16.66 5.70
CA LEU A 326 10.11 15.43 6.50
C LEU A 326 10.12 14.18 5.63
N TYR A 327 11.02 13.26 5.93
CA TYR A 327 11.12 11.95 5.29
C TYR A 327 10.72 10.86 6.29
N THR A 328 9.63 10.15 6.00
CA THR A 328 9.01 9.20 6.95
C THR A 328 8.74 7.85 6.30
N GLN A 329 8.76 6.79 7.10
CA GLN A 329 8.20 5.50 6.71
C GLN A 329 6.71 5.49 7.00
N LEU A 330 5.87 5.65 5.97
CA LEU A 330 4.41 5.43 6.09
C LEU A 330 4.00 4.05 5.57
N ASP A 331 4.80 3.46 4.69
CA ASP A 331 4.50 2.17 4.07
C ASP A 331 5.27 1.05 4.79
N TYR A 332 4.53 0.04 5.26
CA TYR A 332 5.07 -1.04 6.07
C TYR A 332 4.83 -2.40 5.44
N ILE A 333 5.77 -3.31 5.69
CA ILE A 333 5.59 -4.76 5.63
C ILE A 333 6.02 -5.31 6.99
N LEU A 334 5.07 -5.39 7.92
CA LEU A 334 5.27 -6.01 9.22
C LEU A 334 5.03 -7.50 9.09
N VAL A 335 5.91 -8.33 9.64
CA VAL A 335 5.76 -9.80 9.57
C VAL A 335 5.63 -10.41 10.96
N SER A 336 5.02 -11.59 11.03
CA SER A 336 4.98 -12.35 12.29
C SER A 336 6.39 -12.71 12.78
N PRO A 337 6.59 -12.90 14.11
CA PRO A 337 7.86 -13.37 14.67
C PRO A 337 8.39 -14.64 13.99
N ARG A 338 7.49 -15.58 13.64
CA ARG A 338 7.88 -16.81 12.93
C ARG A 338 8.46 -16.54 11.54
N VAL A 339 7.86 -15.62 10.78
CA VAL A 339 8.35 -15.23 9.45
C VAL A 339 9.66 -14.45 9.57
N ALA A 340 9.76 -13.52 10.52
CA ALA A 340 11.00 -12.77 10.77
C ALA A 340 12.17 -13.69 11.12
N ALA A 341 11.96 -14.67 12.00
CA ALA A 341 12.99 -15.63 12.42
C ALA A 341 13.44 -16.56 11.29
N ALA A 342 12.59 -16.81 10.29
CA ALA A 342 12.93 -17.59 9.10
C ALA A 342 13.73 -16.81 8.05
N ASN A 343 13.74 -15.48 8.17
CA ASN A 343 14.28 -14.55 7.17
C ASN A 343 15.18 -13.52 7.86
N LEU A 344 16.21 -13.97 8.59
CA LEU A 344 17.09 -13.08 9.38
C LEU A 344 17.81 -12.04 8.52
N ASP A 345 18.20 -12.42 7.30
CA ASP A 345 18.98 -11.58 6.39
C ASP A 345 18.12 -10.82 5.37
N ALA A 346 16.79 -10.92 5.45
CA ALA A 346 15.90 -10.22 4.51
C ALA A 346 15.90 -8.71 4.78
N VAL A 347 16.43 -7.93 3.85
CA VAL A 347 16.42 -6.46 3.93
C VAL A 347 15.38 -5.93 2.93
N PRO A 348 14.37 -5.17 3.38
CA PRO A 348 13.42 -4.56 2.45
C PRO A 348 14.09 -3.59 1.47
N GLU A 349 13.54 -3.53 0.27
CA GLU A 349 13.88 -2.57 -0.78
C GLU A 349 12.83 -1.46 -0.82
N VAL A 350 13.25 -0.22 -1.07
CA VAL A 350 12.37 0.93 -1.27
C VAL A 350 12.59 1.48 -2.67
N ILE A 351 11.59 1.36 -3.55
CA ILE A 351 11.72 1.71 -4.96
C ILE A 351 11.47 3.22 -5.15
N ARG A 352 12.54 4.00 -5.11
CA ARG A 352 12.45 5.48 -5.14
C ARG A 352 12.53 6.11 -6.53
N MET A 353 12.76 5.31 -7.57
CA MET A 353 12.91 5.77 -8.96
C MET A 353 11.71 6.59 -9.49
N GLY A 354 10.53 6.45 -8.87
CA GLY A 354 9.33 7.19 -9.21
C GLY A 354 9.06 8.46 -8.38
N GLN A 355 9.94 8.81 -7.44
CA GLN A 355 9.82 10.00 -6.60
C GLN A 355 10.25 11.28 -7.35
N PRO A 356 9.55 12.41 -7.15
CA PRO A 356 9.88 13.67 -7.82
C PRO A 356 11.25 14.23 -7.38
N TYR A 357 11.84 15.13 -8.18
CA TYR A 357 13.15 15.69 -7.85
C TYR A 357 13.16 16.56 -6.59
N ARG A 358 12.01 17.09 -6.16
CA ARG A 358 11.90 17.79 -4.86
C ARG A 358 12.23 16.89 -3.66
N ALA A 359 12.10 15.56 -3.78
CA ALA A 359 12.57 14.60 -2.78
C ALA A 359 14.10 14.46 -2.90
N ALA A 360 14.81 15.51 -2.48
CA ALA A 360 16.23 15.71 -2.72
C ALA A 360 17.14 14.64 -2.07
N ARG A 361 16.66 13.93 -1.02
CA ARG A 361 17.42 12.81 -0.42
C ARG A 361 17.60 11.62 -1.38
N TYR A 362 16.80 11.51 -2.43
CA TYR A 362 17.03 10.49 -3.45
C TYR A 362 17.90 11.04 -4.59
N ASP A 363 19.13 10.56 -4.67
CA ASP A 363 20.13 10.91 -5.69
C ASP A 363 20.28 9.84 -6.79
N GLY A 364 19.58 8.71 -6.65
CA GLY A 364 19.59 7.61 -7.61
C GLY A 364 18.86 7.91 -8.93
N PRO A 365 18.90 6.94 -9.87
CA PRO A 365 18.27 7.08 -11.17
C PRO A 365 16.74 7.23 -11.02
N ARG A 366 16.12 8.04 -11.87
CA ARG A 366 14.66 8.19 -11.92
C ARG A 366 14.10 7.63 -13.20
N PHE A 367 12.83 7.23 -13.17
CA PHE A 367 12.13 6.84 -14.39
C PHE A 367 12.08 7.99 -15.39
N PRO A 368 12.02 7.70 -16.71
CA PRO A 368 11.91 8.74 -17.71
C PRO A 368 10.69 9.63 -17.47
N ARG A 369 10.87 10.96 -17.60
CA ARG A 369 9.86 12.02 -17.41
C ARG A 369 9.47 12.37 -15.98
N ILE A 370 10.09 11.78 -14.95
CA ILE A 370 9.89 12.28 -13.59
C ILE A 370 10.18 13.78 -13.53
N GLY A 371 9.22 14.54 -13.00
CA GLY A 371 9.30 15.99 -12.91
C GLY A 371 9.85 16.48 -11.57
N TRP A 372 9.98 17.82 -11.44
CA TRP A 372 10.34 18.45 -10.17
C TRP A 372 9.35 18.14 -9.05
N ASP A 373 8.05 18.18 -9.37
CA ASP A 373 6.95 17.74 -8.49
C ASP A 373 6.04 16.73 -9.20
N ARG A 374 5.64 17.03 -10.44
CA ARG A 374 4.84 16.15 -11.31
C ARG A 374 5.41 16.14 -12.75
N PRO A 375 5.25 15.04 -13.49
CA PRO A 375 4.63 13.79 -13.06
C PRO A 375 5.55 12.98 -12.13
N LYS A 376 4.95 12.12 -11.31
CA LYS A 376 5.58 11.19 -10.37
C LYS A 376 4.76 9.88 -10.36
N SER A 377 5.33 8.76 -9.92
CA SER A 377 4.56 7.51 -9.80
C SER A 377 3.52 7.58 -8.68
N SER A 378 3.93 8.18 -7.56
CA SER A 378 3.20 8.40 -6.30
C SER A 378 4.09 9.28 -5.39
N ASP A 379 3.56 9.92 -4.35
CA ASP A 379 4.32 10.44 -3.20
C ASP A 379 4.79 9.34 -2.27
N HIS A 380 4.28 8.12 -2.43
CA HIS A 380 4.78 6.93 -1.79
C HIS A 380 5.81 6.20 -2.64
N CYS A 381 6.62 5.38 -2.00
CA CYS A 381 7.52 4.43 -2.64
C CYS A 381 7.00 3.00 -2.44
N PRO A 382 7.03 2.14 -3.47
CA PRO A 382 6.86 0.72 -3.25
C PRO A 382 7.90 0.21 -2.25
N VAL A 383 7.43 -0.49 -1.22
CA VAL A 383 8.27 -1.26 -0.30
C VAL A 383 8.16 -2.72 -0.70
N VAL A 384 9.30 -3.41 -0.86
CA VAL A 384 9.34 -4.81 -1.28
C VAL A 384 10.22 -5.61 -0.35
N VAL A 385 9.85 -6.85 -0.05
CA VAL A 385 10.74 -7.78 0.63
C VAL A 385 10.59 -9.18 0.04
N GLU A 386 11.71 -9.86 -0.14
CA GLU A 386 11.73 -11.29 -0.49
C GLU A 386 11.68 -12.14 0.78
N LEU A 387 10.74 -13.08 0.83
CA LEU A 387 10.48 -13.93 1.99
C LEU A 387 10.49 -15.41 1.60
N GLN A 388 10.84 -16.25 2.57
CA GLN A 388 10.75 -17.70 2.52
C GLN A 388 9.97 -18.21 3.74
N LEU A 389 9.07 -19.17 3.54
CA LEU A 389 8.29 -19.76 4.63
C LEU A 389 9.00 -21.00 5.21
N PRO A 390 9.13 -21.13 6.55
CA PRO A 390 10.05 -22.06 7.21
C PRO A 390 9.52 -23.47 7.45
#